data_AF-A0A316WCE0-F1
#
_entry.id   AF-A0A316WCE0-F1
#
_cell.length_a   1.000
_cell.length_b   1.000
_cell.length_c   1.000
_cell.angle_alpha   90.00
_cell.angle_beta   90.00
_cell.angle_gamma   90.00
#
_symmetry.space_group_name_H-M   'P 1'
#
loop_
_entity.id
_entity.type
_entity.pdbx_description
1 polymer ?
#
loop_
_entity_poly.entity_id
_entity_poly.type
_entity_poly.pdbx_seq_one_letter_code
_entity_poly.pdbx_strand_id
1 'polypeptide(L)'
;MTQEEIIKQFTDLSEGKLTAEEWAEWFKAYKDDIEKICGRRAFLSIKPKESFSGIRNLYIGQLGAFEWLKSQNRTPHLSALYQKGWEKEFEDFCQQEKQKEKQLQKAVEDKFGYLKNIYPKFFKQLTKSYSDSDCIEMGVQPDMIKAKEKELSIQFTDEMSIFFQNISKLTLEGIEIDFTELADETIQKKQYLILGEFWLYGDGDQLLYNLENHHIYIFAHENQPPKAIKVANSFTDFIEKKMVTYLKEYE
;
A
#
# COMPACT_ATOMS: atom_id res chain seq x y z
N MET A 1 22.16 33.36 14.66
CA MET A 1 23.49 32.92 14.16
C MET A 1 24.05 33.91 13.16
N THR A 2 25.38 33.98 13.10
CA THR A 2 26.17 34.71 12.12
C THR A 2 26.51 33.83 10.92
N GLN A 3 26.93 34.45 9.81
CA GLN A 3 27.37 33.72 8.62
C GLN A 3 28.59 32.83 8.89
N GLU A 4 29.53 33.28 9.74
CA GLU A 4 30.73 32.49 10.10
C GLU A 4 30.37 31.24 10.94
N GLU A 5 29.37 31.34 11.84
CA GLU A 5 28.87 30.17 12.58
C GLU A 5 28.23 29.12 11.64
N ILE A 6 27.47 29.57 10.63
CA ILE A 6 26.91 28.70 9.60
C ILE A 6 28.01 28.05 8.77
N ILE A 7 29.01 28.83 8.34
CA ILE A 7 30.15 28.31 7.57
C ILE A 7 30.86 27.21 8.37
N LYS A 8 31.12 27.45 9.65
CA LYS A 8 31.74 26.43 10.52
C LYS A 8 30.91 25.15 10.56
N GLN A 9 29.61 25.26 10.84
CA GLN A 9 28.75 24.08 10.93
C GLN A 9 28.67 23.32 9.61
N PHE A 10 28.54 24.04 8.49
CA PHE A 10 28.46 23.43 7.17
C PHE A 10 29.78 22.77 6.78
N THR A 11 30.92 23.29 7.21
CA THR A 11 32.23 22.64 7.06
C THR A 11 32.27 21.35 7.86
N ASP A 12 31.85 21.38 9.13
CA ASP A 12 31.82 20.18 9.97
C ASP A 12 30.86 19.11 9.42
N LEU A 13 29.72 19.52 8.85
CA LEU A 13 28.83 18.63 8.11
C LEU A 13 29.51 18.08 6.84
N SER A 14 30.09 18.95 6.00
CA SER A 14 30.81 18.56 4.77
C SER A 14 31.90 17.53 5.02
N GLU A 15 32.63 17.68 6.13
CA GLU A 15 33.75 16.83 6.51
C GLU A 15 33.35 15.56 7.26
N GLY A 16 32.06 15.35 7.53
CA GLY A 16 31.58 14.12 8.15
C GLY A 16 31.76 14.09 9.67
N LYS A 17 31.75 15.24 10.35
CA LYS A 17 32.04 15.33 11.80
C LYS A 17 30.80 15.39 12.70
N LEU A 18 29.61 15.40 12.12
CA LEU A 18 28.35 15.52 12.85
C LEU A 18 27.61 14.18 12.88
N THR A 19 26.93 13.93 13.98
CA THR A 19 25.92 12.88 14.09
C THR A 19 24.58 13.37 13.54
N ALA A 20 23.65 12.44 13.29
CA ALA A 20 22.35 12.77 12.74
C ALA A 20 21.53 13.61 13.72
N GLU A 21 21.65 13.28 15.00
CA GLU A 21 21.03 13.99 16.12
C GLU A 21 21.55 15.42 16.21
N GLU A 22 22.87 15.61 16.26
CA GLU A 22 23.49 16.94 16.32
C GLU A 22 23.07 17.82 15.14
N TRP A 23 23.06 17.26 13.93
CA TRP A 23 22.64 17.98 12.73
C TRP A 23 21.16 18.37 12.77
N ALA A 24 20.28 17.43 13.13
CA ALA A 24 18.84 17.66 13.18
C ALA A 24 18.46 18.70 14.23
N GLU A 25 19.02 18.60 15.44
CA GLU A 25 18.78 19.55 16.53
C GLU A 25 19.29 20.94 16.18
N TRP A 26 20.52 21.05 15.68
CA TRP A 26 21.10 22.31 15.27
C TRP A 26 20.28 22.96 14.14
N PHE A 27 19.93 22.20 13.09
CA PHE A 27 19.16 22.74 11.98
C PHE A 27 17.78 23.22 12.44
N LYS A 28 17.12 22.47 13.33
CA LYS A 28 15.83 22.85 13.91
C LYS A 28 15.92 24.14 14.72
N ALA A 29 16.96 24.29 15.53
CA ALA A 29 17.17 25.46 16.37
C ALA A 29 17.40 26.74 15.56
N TYR A 30 18.05 26.64 14.38
CA TYR A 30 18.49 27.81 13.62
C TYR A 30 17.91 27.93 12.20
N LYS A 31 16.84 27.20 11.88
CA LYS A 31 16.24 27.15 10.53
C LYS A 31 16.00 28.54 9.90
N ASP A 32 15.53 29.51 10.69
CA ASP A 32 15.13 30.84 10.19
C ASP A 32 16.37 31.68 9.84
N ASP A 33 17.43 31.58 10.64
CA ASP A 33 18.72 32.22 10.36
C ASP A 33 19.39 31.60 9.13
N ILE A 34 19.35 30.27 9.02
CA ILE A 34 19.88 29.55 7.87
C ILE A 34 19.17 29.99 6.58
N GLU A 35 17.84 30.05 6.58
CA GLU A 35 17.07 30.49 5.41
C GLU A 35 17.38 31.95 5.03
N LYS A 36 17.47 32.83 6.03
CA LYS A 36 17.79 34.24 5.82
C LYS A 36 19.19 34.46 5.24
N ILE A 37 20.19 33.71 5.72
CA ILE A 37 21.60 33.89 5.33
C ILE A 37 21.92 33.14 4.04
N CYS A 38 21.49 31.88 3.92
CA CYS A 38 21.81 31.03 2.78
C CYS A 38 20.85 31.23 1.59
N GLY A 39 19.68 31.81 1.83
CA GLY A 39 18.61 31.95 0.87
C GLY A 39 17.76 30.69 0.71
N ARG A 40 16.50 30.86 0.28
CA ARG A 40 15.49 29.80 0.19
C ARG A 40 15.98 28.55 -0.55
N ARG A 41 16.67 28.72 -1.68
CA ARG A 41 17.11 27.60 -2.52
C ARG A 41 18.11 26.70 -1.78
N ALA A 42 19.14 27.29 -1.16
CA ALA A 42 20.14 26.54 -0.42
C ALA A 42 19.53 25.90 0.83
N PHE A 43 18.69 26.64 1.55
CA PHE A 43 17.95 26.12 2.69
C PHE A 43 17.16 24.85 2.33
N LEU A 44 16.41 24.86 1.22
CA LEU A 44 15.63 23.70 0.79
C LEU A 44 16.49 22.49 0.40
N SER A 45 17.68 22.70 -0.16
CA SER A 45 18.60 21.60 -0.47
C SER A 45 19.26 20.98 0.77
N ILE A 46 19.35 21.73 1.87
CA ILE A 46 20.07 21.34 3.09
C ILE A 46 19.10 20.79 4.15
N LYS A 47 17.83 21.24 4.11
CA LYS A 47 16.80 20.92 5.09
C LYS A 47 16.60 19.41 5.28
N PRO A 48 16.75 18.88 6.52
CA PRO A 48 16.37 17.52 6.85
C PRO A 48 14.91 17.23 6.52
N LYS A 49 14.63 16.02 6.02
CA LYS A 49 13.28 15.56 5.68
C LYS A 49 12.87 14.43 6.62
N GLU A 50 11.56 14.17 6.70
CA GLU A 50 11.09 12.94 7.33
C GLU A 50 11.62 11.74 6.53
N SER A 51 12.36 10.87 7.22
CA SER A 51 13.02 9.72 6.64
C SER A 51 13.29 8.70 7.74
N PHE A 52 13.24 7.41 7.38
CA PHE A 52 13.62 6.32 8.28
C PHE A 52 15.12 6.31 8.62
N SER A 53 15.95 7.11 7.92
CA SER A 53 17.40 7.16 8.09
C SER A 53 17.89 8.58 8.41
N GLY A 54 18.50 8.74 9.59
CA GLY A 54 19.20 9.96 9.97
C GLY A 54 20.46 10.20 9.13
N ILE A 55 21.17 9.13 8.73
CA ILE A 55 22.36 9.22 7.89
C ILE A 55 22.03 9.75 6.49
N ARG A 56 20.86 9.36 5.94
CA ARG A 56 20.37 9.93 4.68
C ARG A 56 20.21 11.45 4.76
N ASN A 57 19.68 11.96 5.87
CA ASN A 57 19.53 13.38 6.10
C ASN A 57 20.88 14.10 6.23
N LEU A 58 21.87 13.48 6.88
CA LEU A 58 23.24 13.98 6.88
C LEU A 58 23.81 14.05 5.47
N TYR A 59 23.67 13.00 4.67
CA TYR A 59 24.23 12.95 3.31
C TYR A 59 23.61 14.01 2.40
N ILE A 60 22.28 14.16 2.39
CA ILE A 60 21.59 15.20 1.60
C ILE A 60 22.01 16.60 2.09
N GLY A 61 22.02 16.81 3.41
CA GLY A 61 22.45 18.07 4.01
C GLY A 61 23.89 18.41 3.65
N GLN A 62 24.79 17.43 3.67
CA GLN A 62 26.20 17.52 3.33
C GLN A 62 26.40 18.00 1.89
N LEU A 63 25.68 17.42 0.92
CA LEU A 63 25.74 17.85 -0.48
C LEU A 63 25.28 19.30 -0.66
N GLY A 64 24.18 19.68 0.00
CA GLY A 64 23.69 21.06 -0.04
C GLY A 64 24.65 22.06 0.62
N ALA A 65 25.21 21.69 1.77
CA ALA A 65 26.16 22.50 2.51
C ALA A 65 27.47 22.68 1.74
N PHE A 66 27.99 21.61 1.12
CA PHE A 66 29.18 21.63 0.28
C PHE A 66 29.02 22.58 -0.93
N GLU A 67 27.90 22.49 -1.65
CA GLU A 67 27.64 23.39 -2.79
C GLU A 67 27.43 24.84 -2.34
N TRP A 68 26.77 25.07 -1.20
CA TRP A 68 26.65 26.42 -0.66
C TRP A 68 28.01 26.99 -0.26
N LEU A 69 28.87 26.23 0.43
CA LEU A 69 30.22 26.66 0.80
C LEU A 69 31.07 27.02 -0.44
N LYS A 70 30.98 26.22 -1.52
CA LYS A 70 31.62 26.55 -2.80
C LYS A 70 31.13 27.88 -3.38
N SER A 71 29.83 28.17 -3.29
CA SER A 71 29.27 29.46 -3.71
C SER A 71 29.82 30.65 -2.91
N GLN A 72 30.31 30.40 -1.69
CA GLN A 72 30.96 31.38 -0.84
C GLN A 72 32.49 31.45 -1.04
N ASN A 73 33.01 30.92 -2.15
CA ASN A 73 34.45 30.84 -2.46
C ASN A 73 35.26 30.08 -1.39
N ARG A 74 34.66 29.09 -0.73
CA ARG A 74 35.36 28.16 0.18
C ARG A 74 35.71 26.86 -0.55
N THR A 75 36.72 26.15 -0.05
CA THR A 75 37.17 24.86 -0.57
C THR A 75 37.02 23.76 0.49
N PRO A 76 35.79 23.40 0.90
CA PRO A 76 35.59 22.36 1.89
C PRO A 76 35.96 20.97 1.35
N HIS A 77 36.32 20.05 2.24
CA HIS A 77 36.45 18.63 1.91
C HIS A 77 35.08 17.94 2.01
N LEU A 78 34.75 17.11 1.02
CA LEU A 78 33.53 16.30 1.01
C LEU A 78 33.85 14.88 1.47
N SER A 79 33.50 14.56 2.72
CA SER A 79 33.71 13.22 3.28
C SER A 79 32.77 12.19 2.69
N ALA A 80 33.27 10.99 2.38
CA ALA A 80 32.44 9.87 1.93
C ALA A 80 31.70 9.15 3.08
N LEU A 81 31.86 9.59 4.33
CA LEU A 81 31.33 8.90 5.52
C LEU A 81 29.81 8.70 5.44
N TYR A 82 29.05 9.77 5.22
CA TYR A 82 27.59 9.69 5.19
C TYR A 82 27.06 8.97 3.95
N GLN A 83 27.73 9.13 2.80
CA GLN A 83 27.37 8.38 1.59
C GLN A 83 27.47 6.88 1.83
N LYS A 84 28.61 6.40 2.35
CA LYS A 84 28.82 4.98 2.65
C LYS A 84 27.88 4.47 3.74
N GLY A 85 27.62 5.29 4.75
CA GLY A 85 26.66 4.97 5.80
C GLY A 85 25.25 4.80 5.25
N TRP A 86 24.80 5.73 4.40
CA TRP A 86 23.50 5.65 3.72
C TRP A 86 23.40 4.44 2.80
N GLU A 87 24.41 4.18 1.97
CA GLU A 87 24.45 3.01 1.08
C GLU A 87 24.29 1.71 1.87
N LYS A 88 24.97 1.60 3.02
CA LYS A 88 24.86 0.45 3.91
C LYS A 88 23.48 0.34 4.56
N GLU A 89 22.95 1.41 5.16
CA GLU A 89 21.61 1.39 5.77
C GLU A 89 20.52 1.08 4.75
N PHE A 90 20.67 1.58 3.52
CA PHE A 90 19.74 1.30 2.44
C PHE A 90 19.81 -0.16 1.98
N GLU A 91 21.02 -0.73 1.89
CA GLU A 91 21.19 -2.15 1.59
C GLU A 91 20.58 -3.04 2.68
N ASP A 92 20.88 -2.75 3.96
CA ASP A 92 20.34 -3.47 5.11
C ASP A 92 18.80 -3.40 5.13
N PHE A 93 18.23 -2.21 4.88
CA PHE A 93 16.79 -2.01 4.73
C PHE A 93 16.21 -2.89 3.61
N CYS A 94 16.80 -2.87 2.42
CA CYS A 94 16.34 -3.69 1.30
C CYS A 94 16.42 -5.19 1.60
N GLN A 95 17.43 -5.64 2.34
CA GLN A 95 17.55 -7.04 2.76
C GLN A 95 16.46 -7.43 3.77
N GLN A 96 16.19 -6.55 4.75
CA GLN A 96 15.14 -6.77 5.75
C GLN A 96 13.75 -6.83 5.10
N GLU A 97 13.43 -5.91 4.19
CA GLU A 97 12.14 -5.91 3.49
C GLU A 97 11.96 -7.18 2.65
N LYS A 98 13.00 -7.63 1.92
CA LYS A 98 12.96 -8.91 1.20
C LYS A 98 12.77 -10.11 2.12
N GLN A 99 13.31 -10.09 3.34
CA GLN A 99 13.11 -11.16 4.31
C GLN A 99 11.67 -11.18 4.84
N LYS A 100 11.10 -10.01 5.13
CA LYS A 100 9.68 -9.89 5.54
C LYS A 100 8.75 -10.38 4.44
N GLU A 101 8.97 -9.97 3.19
CA GLU A 101 8.19 -10.42 2.04
C GLU A 101 8.20 -11.95 1.91
N LYS A 102 9.37 -12.59 2.04
CA LYS A 102 9.49 -14.06 2.02
C LYS A 102 8.78 -14.73 3.19
N GLN A 103 8.82 -14.14 4.38
CA GLN A 103 8.10 -14.67 5.55
C GLN A 103 6.59 -14.59 5.32
N LEU A 104 6.10 -13.49 4.75
CA LEU A 104 4.70 -13.29 4.43
C LEU A 104 4.23 -14.26 3.33
N GLN A 105 5.00 -14.41 2.26
CA GLN A 105 4.77 -15.42 1.22
C GLN A 105 4.60 -16.82 1.81
N LYS A 106 5.51 -17.22 2.70
CA LYS A 106 5.44 -18.52 3.38
C LYS A 106 4.20 -18.62 4.27
N ALA A 107 3.86 -17.57 5.01
CA ALA A 107 2.67 -17.56 5.85
C ALA A 107 1.37 -17.71 5.02
N VAL A 108 1.30 -17.07 3.85
CA VAL A 108 0.18 -17.24 2.90
C VAL A 108 0.12 -18.67 2.38
N GLU A 109 1.25 -19.25 1.99
CA GLU A 109 1.31 -20.65 1.54
C GLU A 109 0.85 -21.62 2.63
N ASP A 110 1.32 -21.43 3.86
CA ASP A 110 0.99 -22.28 5.01
C ASP A 110 -0.50 -22.16 5.40
N LYS A 111 -1.05 -20.94 5.41
CA LYS A 111 -2.46 -20.69 5.82
C LYS A 111 -3.47 -20.96 4.72
N PHE A 112 -3.19 -20.54 3.50
CA PHE A 112 -4.16 -20.47 2.40
C PHE A 112 -3.80 -21.36 1.21
N GLY A 113 -2.80 -22.24 1.35
CA GLY A 113 -2.32 -23.13 0.28
C GLY A 113 -3.39 -24.01 -0.38
N TYR A 114 -4.50 -24.28 0.32
CA TYR A 114 -5.64 -25.01 -0.22
C TYR A 114 -6.31 -24.29 -1.40
N LEU A 115 -6.26 -22.95 -1.45
CA LEU A 115 -6.81 -22.14 -2.53
C LEU A 115 -6.12 -22.37 -3.87
N LYS A 116 -4.88 -22.88 -3.87
CA LYS A 116 -4.13 -23.20 -5.10
C LYS A 116 -4.89 -24.16 -6.02
N ASN A 117 -5.67 -25.07 -5.46
CA ASN A 117 -6.43 -26.06 -6.23
C ASN A 117 -7.79 -25.54 -6.71
N ILE A 118 -8.24 -24.39 -6.20
CA ILE A 118 -9.57 -23.82 -6.44
C ILE A 118 -9.45 -22.60 -7.33
N TYR A 119 -8.58 -21.66 -6.94
CA TYR A 119 -8.29 -20.42 -7.64
C TYR A 119 -6.77 -20.23 -7.81
N PRO A 120 -6.10 -21.03 -8.67
CA PRO A 120 -4.65 -20.99 -8.82
C PRO A 120 -4.07 -19.63 -9.21
N LYS A 121 -4.77 -18.78 -9.97
CA LYS A 121 -4.24 -17.45 -10.34
C LYS A 121 -4.39 -16.46 -9.19
N PHE A 122 -5.54 -16.48 -8.52
CA PHE A 122 -5.78 -15.71 -7.32
C PHE A 122 -4.77 -16.06 -6.23
N PHE A 123 -4.59 -17.34 -5.90
CA PHE A 123 -3.61 -17.77 -4.91
C PHE A 123 -2.18 -17.30 -5.24
N LYS A 124 -1.77 -17.42 -6.52
CA LYS A 124 -0.46 -16.93 -6.97
C LYS A 124 -0.31 -15.40 -6.83
N GLN A 125 -1.40 -14.65 -6.98
CA GLN A 125 -1.38 -13.20 -6.80
C GLN A 125 -1.40 -12.83 -5.32
N LEU A 126 -2.18 -13.56 -4.52
CA LEU A 126 -2.28 -13.40 -3.08
C LEU A 126 -0.91 -13.55 -2.42
N THR A 127 -0.09 -14.53 -2.81
CA THR A 127 1.26 -14.68 -2.21
C THR A 127 2.16 -13.46 -2.38
N LYS A 128 1.86 -12.55 -3.32
CA LYS A 128 2.66 -11.35 -3.56
C LYS A 128 2.05 -10.07 -3.00
N SER A 129 0.73 -9.97 -3.06
CA SER A 129 -0.02 -8.76 -2.71
C SER A 129 -0.60 -8.78 -1.29
N TYR A 130 -0.51 -9.92 -0.59
CA TYR A 130 -1.01 -10.04 0.77
C TYR A 130 -0.24 -9.12 1.72
N SER A 131 -0.95 -8.51 2.67
CA SER A 131 -0.44 -7.56 3.66
C SER A 131 -0.93 -7.90 5.07
N ASP A 132 -0.39 -7.21 6.08
CA ASP A 132 -0.80 -7.39 7.47
C ASP A 132 -2.22 -6.87 7.77
N SER A 133 -2.77 -6.01 6.90
CA SER A 133 -4.16 -5.52 7.01
C SER A 133 -5.19 -6.46 6.36
N ASP A 134 -4.74 -7.47 5.62
CA ASP A 134 -5.62 -8.35 4.87
C ASP A 134 -6.21 -9.46 5.75
N CYS A 135 -7.49 -9.76 5.53
CA CYS A 135 -8.23 -10.79 6.25
C CYS A 135 -8.79 -11.84 5.29
N ILE A 136 -8.54 -13.12 5.57
CA ILE A 136 -9.21 -14.23 4.90
C ILE A 136 -9.66 -15.21 5.99
N GLU A 137 -10.97 -15.41 6.08
CA GLU A 137 -11.56 -16.34 7.03
C GLU A 137 -11.94 -17.66 6.35
N MET A 138 -11.80 -18.75 7.12
CA MET A 138 -12.14 -20.09 6.66
C MET A 138 -13.61 -20.17 6.25
N GLY A 139 -13.87 -20.90 5.16
CA GLY A 139 -15.22 -21.07 4.64
C GLY A 139 -16.22 -21.70 5.61
N VAL A 140 -17.50 -21.53 5.28
CA VAL A 140 -18.63 -22.02 6.06
C VAL A 140 -19.07 -23.42 5.63
N GLN A 141 -19.72 -24.14 6.54
CA GLN A 141 -20.28 -25.47 6.23
C GLN A 141 -21.45 -25.36 5.25
N PRO A 142 -21.71 -26.39 4.41
CA PRO A 142 -22.80 -26.37 3.43
C PRO A 142 -24.19 -26.09 4.03
N ASP A 143 -24.44 -26.49 5.27
CA ASP A 143 -25.73 -26.24 5.94
C ASP A 143 -25.93 -24.76 6.30
N MET A 144 -24.85 -24.02 6.56
CA MET A 144 -24.89 -22.57 6.74
C MET A 144 -25.23 -21.86 5.43
N ILE A 145 -24.67 -22.33 4.31
CA ILE A 145 -24.99 -21.81 2.97
C ILE A 145 -26.48 -22.00 2.69
N LYS A 146 -27.02 -23.22 2.89
CA LYS A 146 -28.45 -23.49 2.72
C LYS A 146 -29.35 -22.63 3.61
N ALA A 147 -28.90 -22.36 4.84
CA ALA A 147 -29.62 -21.48 5.74
C ALA A 147 -29.68 -20.04 5.20
N LYS A 148 -28.55 -19.54 4.69
CA LYS A 148 -28.45 -18.19 4.10
C LYS A 148 -29.21 -18.07 2.78
N GLU A 149 -29.17 -19.09 1.92
CA GLU A 149 -30.00 -19.18 0.71
C GLU A 149 -31.49 -19.08 1.05
N LYS A 150 -31.93 -19.77 2.10
CA LYS A 150 -33.32 -19.74 2.57
C LYS A 150 -33.69 -18.38 3.17
N GLU A 151 -32.79 -17.78 3.96
CA GLU A 151 -32.95 -16.44 4.55
C GLU A 151 -33.19 -15.39 3.46
N LEU A 152 -32.31 -15.38 2.44
CA LEU A 152 -32.37 -14.42 1.33
C LEU A 152 -33.41 -14.80 0.26
N SER A 153 -33.98 -16.00 0.33
CA SER A 153 -34.81 -16.58 -0.75
C SER A 153 -34.10 -16.58 -2.11
N ILE A 154 -32.78 -16.84 -2.11
CA ILE A 154 -31.90 -16.86 -3.28
C ILE A 154 -31.21 -18.22 -3.34
N GLN A 155 -31.14 -18.82 -4.53
CA GLN A 155 -30.30 -20.00 -4.77
C GLN A 155 -28.90 -19.57 -5.20
N PHE A 156 -27.88 -20.03 -4.50
CA PHE A 156 -26.48 -19.79 -4.85
C PHE A 156 -26.07 -20.74 -5.96
N THR A 157 -25.17 -20.27 -6.82
CA THR A 157 -24.56 -21.13 -7.84
C THR A 157 -23.50 -22.04 -7.23
N ASP A 158 -23.11 -23.08 -7.98
CA ASP A 158 -21.99 -23.95 -7.60
C ASP A 158 -20.71 -23.13 -7.37
N GLU A 159 -20.45 -22.10 -8.19
CA GLU A 159 -19.27 -21.24 -8.03
C GLU A 159 -19.26 -20.48 -6.69
N MET A 160 -20.40 -19.89 -6.32
CA MET A 160 -20.54 -19.19 -5.04
C MET A 160 -20.48 -20.16 -3.86
N SER A 161 -21.11 -21.32 -4.00
CA SER A 161 -21.07 -22.37 -2.97
C SER A 161 -19.64 -22.87 -2.76
N ILE A 162 -18.87 -23.07 -3.84
CA ILE A 162 -17.44 -23.42 -3.76
C ILE A 162 -16.66 -22.30 -3.08
N PHE A 163 -16.90 -21.03 -3.44
CA PHE A 163 -16.22 -19.90 -2.80
C PHE A 163 -16.50 -19.87 -1.30
N PHE A 164 -17.77 -19.81 -0.88
CA PHE A 164 -18.13 -19.67 0.53
C PHE A 164 -17.81 -20.89 1.39
N GLN A 165 -17.68 -22.09 0.80
CA GLN A 165 -17.16 -23.27 1.50
C GLN A 165 -15.65 -23.18 1.79
N ASN A 166 -14.92 -22.29 1.11
CA ASN A 166 -13.47 -22.16 1.22
C ASN A 166 -13.02 -20.82 1.82
N ILE A 167 -13.81 -19.77 1.63
CA ILE A 167 -13.58 -18.41 2.11
C ILE A 167 -14.91 -17.82 2.56
N SER A 168 -15.08 -17.58 3.86
CA SER A 168 -16.31 -16.98 4.40
C SER A 168 -16.27 -15.46 4.39
N LYS A 169 -15.09 -14.89 4.65
CA LYS A 169 -14.79 -13.47 4.56
C LYS A 169 -13.46 -13.27 3.85
N LEU A 170 -13.42 -12.30 2.94
CA LEU A 170 -12.25 -11.83 2.24
C LEU A 170 -12.20 -10.31 2.33
N THR A 171 -11.16 -9.76 2.93
CA THR A 171 -10.87 -8.33 2.97
C THR A 171 -9.43 -8.14 2.51
N LEU A 172 -9.27 -7.52 1.35
CA LEU A 172 -7.99 -7.08 0.80
C LEU A 172 -8.11 -5.57 0.52
N GLU A 173 -6.99 -4.90 0.21
CA GLU A 173 -7.02 -3.50 -0.23
C GLU A 173 -8.05 -3.31 -1.37
N GLY A 174 -9.07 -2.49 -1.11
CA GLY A 174 -10.15 -2.17 -2.04
C GLY A 174 -11.11 -3.32 -2.42
N ILE A 175 -11.04 -4.48 -1.77
CA ILE A 175 -11.95 -5.63 -2.01
C ILE A 175 -12.48 -6.16 -0.68
N GLU A 176 -13.81 -6.23 -0.55
CA GLU A 176 -14.48 -6.96 0.53
C GLU A 176 -15.54 -7.92 -0.02
N ILE A 177 -15.52 -9.16 0.47
CA ILE A 177 -16.59 -10.15 0.28
C ILE A 177 -16.87 -10.79 1.63
N ASP A 178 -18.10 -10.73 2.12
CA ASP A 178 -18.44 -11.27 3.44
C ASP A 178 -19.76 -12.06 3.39
N PHE A 179 -19.68 -13.35 3.73
CA PHE A 179 -20.84 -14.24 3.77
C PHE A 179 -21.93 -13.78 4.73
N THR A 180 -21.56 -13.15 5.84
CA THR A 180 -22.52 -12.73 6.88
C THR A 180 -23.32 -11.51 6.44
N GLU A 181 -22.69 -10.61 5.69
CA GLU A 181 -23.23 -9.33 5.22
C GLU A 181 -23.93 -9.42 3.84
N LEU A 182 -24.07 -10.63 3.29
CA LEU A 182 -24.83 -10.84 2.06
C LEU A 182 -26.28 -10.35 2.20
N ALA A 183 -26.71 -9.54 1.24
CA ALA A 183 -28.05 -8.95 1.19
C ALA A 183 -28.56 -8.85 -0.25
N ASP A 184 -29.87 -8.94 -0.46
CA ASP A 184 -30.48 -8.69 -1.77
C ASP A 184 -30.83 -7.21 -1.96
N GLU A 185 -30.69 -6.71 -3.19
CA GLU A 185 -31.09 -5.34 -3.53
C GLU A 185 -31.64 -5.25 -4.96
N THR A 186 -32.64 -4.39 -5.14
CA THR A 186 -33.19 -4.07 -6.46
C THR A 186 -32.61 -2.76 -6.99
N ILE A 187 -31.72 -2.84 -7.99
CA ILE A 187 -31.14 -1.66 -8.63
C ILE A 187 -31.63 -1.59 -10.08
N GLN A 188 -32.22 -0.45 -10.47
CA GLN A 188 -32.72 -0.22 -11.84
C GLN A 188 -33.62 -1.36 -12.36
N LYS A 189 -34.53 -1.87 -11.51
CA LYS A 189 -35.47 -2.98 -11.76
C LYS A 189 -34.83 -4.35 -11.96
N LYS A 190 -33.55 -4.53 -11.62
CA LYS A 190 -32.87 -5.82 -11.63
C LYS A 190 -32.54 -6.23 -10.21
N GLN A 191 -32.63 -7.52 -9.94
CA GLN A 191 -32.28 -8.10 -8.64
C GLN A 191 -30.79 -8.44 -8.59
N TYR A 192 -30.15 -8.03 -7.51
CA TYR A 192 -28.77 -8.32 -7.22
C TYR A 192 -28.64 -8.90 -5.82
N LEU A 193 -27.63 -9.74 -5.65
CA LEU A 193 -27.04 -10.04 -4.36
C LEU A 193 -25.82 -9.14 -4.17
N ILE A 194 -25.82 -8.36 -3.10
CA ILE A 194 -24.65 -7.61 -2.64
C ILE A 194 -23.69 -8.61 -2.00
N LEU A 195 -22.47 -8.65 -2.52
CA LEU A 195 -21.40 -9.54 -2.04
C LEU A 195 -20.50 -8.85 -1.01
N GLY A 196 -20.43 -7.52 -1.05
CA GLY A 196 -19.51 -6.68 -0.30
C GLY A 196 -19.12 -5.47 -1.16
N GLU A 197 -17.84 -5.12 -1.18
CA GLU A 197 -17.31 -3.94 -1.86
C GLU A 197 -16.17 -4.29 -2.83
N PHE A 198 -16.07 -3.52 -3.92
CA PHE A 198 -14.91 -3.55 -4.80
C PHE A 198 -14.67 -2.18 -5.43
N TRP A 199 -13.67 -1.47 -4.91
CA TRP A 199 -13.38 -0.06 -5.17
C TRP A 199 -12.70 0.14 -6.52
N LEU A 200 -13.47 -0.06 -7.59
CA LEU A 200 -12.96 0.03 -8.97
C LEU A 200 -13.14 1.43 -9.58
N TYR A 201 -14.21 2.15 -9.23
CA TYR A 201 -14.47 3.50 -9.75
C TYR A 201 -14.44 4.57 -8.65
N GLY A 202 -14.75 4.19 -7.41
CA GLY A 202 -14.60 5.01 -6.21
C GLY A 202 -14.64 4.15 -4.94
N ASP A 203 -14.21 4.74 -3.83
CA ASP A 203 -14.19 4.09 -2.52
C ASP A 203 -15.62 3.81 -2.05
N GLY A 204 -15.92 2.58 -1.62
CA GLY A 204 -17.27 2.16 -1.21
C GLY A 204 -18.17 1.68 -2.36
N ASP A 205 -17.63 1.48 -3.56
CA ASP A 205 -18.37 0.85 -4.66
C ASP A 205 -18.83 -0.57 -4.29
N GLN A 206 -20.14 -0.84 -4.40
CA GLN A 206 -20.70 -2.14 -4.04
C GLN A 206 -20.41 -3.21 -5.11
N LEU A 207 -20.01 -4.39 -4.65
CA LEU A 207 -19.83 -5.59 -5.46
C LEU A 207 -21.16 -6.34 -5.56
N LEU A 208 -21.66 -6.48 -6.79
CA LEU A 208 -22.97 -7.03 -7.07
C LEU A 208 -22.90 -8.32 -7.90
N TYR A 209 -23.73 -9.29 -7.54
CA TYR A 209 -24.00 -10.48 -8.34
C TYR A 209 -25.42 -10.43 -8.87
N ASN A 210 -25.59 -10.47 -10.19
CA ASN A 210 -26.92 -10.39 -10.80
C ASN A 210 -27.62 -11.75 -10.76
N LEU A 211 -28.83 -11.80 -10.19
CA LEU A 211 -29.56 -13.06 -9.96
C LEU A 211 -30.17 -13.66 -11.23
N GLU A 212 -30.34 -12.88 -12.30
CA GLU A 212 -30.94 -13.34 -13.55
C GLU A 212 -29.91 -13.92 -14.52
N ASN A 213 -28.73 -13.29 -14.61
CA ASN A 213 -27.71 -13.64 -15.61
C ASN A 213 -26.38 -14.11 -15.00
N HIS A 214 -26.26 -14.14 -13.68
CA HIS A 214 -25.09 -14.67 -12.95
C HIS A 214 -23.76 -13.94 -13.24
N HIS A 215 -23.80 -12.74 -13.82
CA HIS A 215 -22.63 -11.89 -14.02
C HIS A 215 -22.33 -11.05 -12.77
N ILE A 216 -21.09 -10.58 -12.67
CA ILE A 216 -20.63 -9.67 -11.63
C ILE A 216 -20.67 -8.23 -12.14
N TYR A 217 -21.21 -7.35 -11.32
CA TYR A 217 -21.34 -5.92 -11.55
C TYR A 217 -20.74 -5.13 -10.40
N ILE A 218 -20.42 -3.87 -10.68
CA ILE A 218 -20.07 -2.87 -9.68
C ILE A 218 -21.07 -1.75 -9.74
N PHE A 219 -21.64 -1.40 -8.59
CA PHE A 219 -22.44 -0.19 -8.48
C PHE A 219 -21.50 1.00 -8.29
N ALA A 220 -21.15 1.64 -9.41
CA ALA A 220 -20.30 2.82 -9.43
C ALA A 220 -21.11 4.03 -8.94
N HIS A 221 -21.07 4.27 -7.63
CA HIS A 221 -21.97 5.20 -6.95
C HIS A 221 -21.61 6.66 -7.19
N GLU A 222 -20.34 6.96 -7.44
CA GLU A 222 -19.86 8.32 -7.75
C GLU A 222 -20.12 8.75 -9.20
N ASN A 223 -20.45 7.82 -10.09
CA ASN A 223 -20.79 8.17 -11.46
C ASN A 223 -22.02 9.08 -11.52
N GLN A 224 -22.08 9.95 -12.53
CA GLN A 224 -23.23 10.83 -12.76
C GLN A 224 -23.93 10.46 -14.09
N PRO A 225 -25.07 9.74 -14.06
CA PRO A 225 -25.74 9.16 -12.88
C PRO A 225 -25.09 7.85 -12.40
N PRO A 226 -25.38 7.41 -11.14
CA PRO A 226 -24.91 6.14 -10.61
C PRO A 226 -25.39 4.97 -11.46
N LYS A 227 -24.55 3.96 -11.66
CA LYS A 227 -24.87 2.84 -12.55
C LYS A 227 -24.17 1.54 -12.16
N ALA A 228 -24.88 0.44 -12.35
CA ALA A 228 -24.30 -0.90 -12.29
C ALA A 228 -23.54 -1.20 -13.58
N ILE A 229 -22.23 -1.45 -13.48
CA ILE A 229 -21.33 -1.72 -14.61
C ILE A 229 -20.88 -3.17 -14.53
N LYS A 230 -21.07 -3.94 -15.60
CA LYS A 230 -20.61 -5.34 -15.65
C LYS A 230 -19.08 -5.38 -15.63
N VAL A 231 -18.50 -6.19 -14.75
CA VAL A 231 -17.03 -6.35 -14.64
C VAL A 231 -16.54 -7.78 -14.87
N ALA A 232 -17.40 -8.79 -14.74
CA ALA A 232 -17.04 -10.18 -15.01
C ALA A 232 -18.25 -11.01 -15.49
N ASN A 233 -17.97 -12.12 -16.20
CA ASN A 233 -19.00 -13.00 -16.75
C ASN A 233 -19.43 -14.12 -15.78
N SER A 234 -18.72 -14.33 -14.69
CA SER A 234 -19.10 -15.28 -13.65
C SER A 234 -18.38 -14.93 -12.35
N PHE A 235 -18.72 -15.63 -11.27
CA PHE A 235 -18.06 -15.45 -9.99
C PHE A 235 -16.61 -15.92 -10.08
N THR A 236 -16.35 -17.08 -10.69
CA THR A 236 -14.97 -17.57 -10.93
C THR A 236 -14.16 -16.61 -11.81
N ASP A 237 -14.77 -16.05 -12.88
CA ASP A 237 -14.12 -15.07 -13.76
C ASP A 237 -13.68 -13.81 -13.00
N PHE A 238 -14.49 -13.38 -12.04
CA PHE A 238 -14.16 -12.26 -11.16
C PHE A 238 -12.95 -12.58 -10.26
N ILE A 239 -12.97 -13.71 -9.54
CA ILE A 239 -11.87 -14.11 -8.64
C ILE A 239 -10.57 -14.32 -9.43
N GLU A 240 -10.59 -15.11 -10.51
CA GLU A 240 -9.38 -15.57 -11.21
C GLU A 240 -8.83 -14.58 -12.26
N LYS A 241 -9.58 -13.53 -12.58
CA LYS A 241 -9.13 -12.51 -13.55
C LYS A 241 -9.27 -11.10 -13.03
N LYS A 242 -10.47 -10.68 -12.64
CA LYS A 242 -10.71 -9.27 -12.34
C LYS A 242 -10.00 -8.85 -11.06
N MET A 243 -10.15 -9.60 -9.97
CA MET A 243 -9.40 -9.37 -8.73
C MET A 243 -7.90 -9.53 -8.92
N VAL A 244 -7.45 -10.58 -9.62
CA VAL A 244 -6.02 -10.79 -9.92
C VAL A 244 -5.40 -9.61 -10.68
N THR A 245 -6.17 -8.97 -11.57
CA THR A 245 -5.68 -7.81 -12.32
C THR A 245 -5.60 -6.60 -11.43
N TYR A 246 -6.65 -6.36 -10.64
CA TYR A 246 -6.70 -5.25 -9.68
C TYR A 246 -5.55 -5.32 -8.68
N LEU A 247 -5.34 -6.47 -8.03
CA LEU A 247 -4.26 -6.64 -7.04
C LEU A 247 -2.84 -6.48 -7.60
N LYS A 248 -2.65 -6.58 -8.93
CA LYS A 248 -1.36 -6.28 -9.56
C LYS A 248 -1.12 -4.80 -9.79
N GLU A 249 -2.18 -4.01 -9.90
CA GLU A 249 -2.08 -2.56 -10.13
C GLU A 249 -1.61 -1.83 -8.85
N TYR A 250 -1.68 -2.49 -7.69
CA TYR A 250 -1.20 -2.01 -6.40
C TYR A 250 0.19 -2.57 -5.99
N GLU A 251 0.83 -3.41 -6.82
CA GLU A 251 2.24 -3.84 -6.69
C GLU A 251 3.21 -2.84 -7.34
#